data_AF-E1JT71-F1
#
_entry.id   AF-E1JT71-F1
#
_cell.length_a   1.000
_cell.length_b   1.000
_cell.length_c   1.000
_cell.angle_alpha   90.00
_cell.angle_beta   90.00
_cell.angle_gamma   90.00
#
_symmetry.space_group_name_H-M   'P 1'
#
loop_
_entity.id
_entity.type
_entity.pdbx_description
1 polymer ?
#
loop_
_entity_poly.entity_id
_entity_poly.type
_entity_poly.pdbx_seq_one_letter_code
_entity_poly.pdbx_strand_id
1 'polypeptide(L)'
;MLLHISSPTVKQVLAFHALYPEWPLNVLLSYAIEQHFQEFQELHRKSICSLILDSGAYTLNKSSWTKRPKDILRGYANFSEFSSKYYDFIFNLDEDFTLHGYDVNMFNQIELEEANLDPVPVVHNLDNDEPDRFIDLGYDLVAIGQCEGGRPFKKLGRVVNNFHENNIKVHLFGVTEIELLDKLPIWSCDSSSWAQYVKYGQVMWWNSELVDWNPMEVLYFPKRQVEHDASRGSNYWDYIYQEQFDHYIEKNLGLTVDRLLGSNKEYYRGLVNILFFKEMERYITERHKKVHGFIFDE
;
A
#
# COMPACT_ATOMS: atom_id res chain seq x y z
N MET A 1 12.11 -0.71 -4.58
CA MET A 1 10.64 -0.59 -4.69
C MET A 1 10.12 0.13 -3.46
N LEU A 2 9.13 1.01 -3.63
CA LEU A 2 8.51 1.74 -2.52
C LEU A 2 7.22 1.05 -2.07
N LEU A 3 7.07 0.81 -0.77
CA LEU A 3 5.83 0.30 -0.18
C LEU A 3 5.18 1.39 0.65
N HIS A 4 3.98 1.80 0.25
CA HIS A 4 3.21 2.87 0.89
C HIS A 4 2.25 2.29 1.94
N ILE A 5 2.34 2.81 3.15
CA ILE A 5 1.37 2.54 4.20
C ILE A 5 0.14 3.38 3.89
N SER A 6 -0.98 2.72 3.58
CA SER A 6 -2.22 3.40 3.20
C SER A 6 -2.93 3.92 4.44
N SER A 7 -3.15 5.23 4.46
CA SER A 7 -3.91 5.99 5.45
C SER A 7 -3.53 5.74 6.93
N PRO A 8 -2.23 5.79 7.31
CA PRO A 8 -1.83 5.75 8.72
C PRO A 8 -2.33 6.98 9.46
N THR A 9 -2.37 6.90 10.79
CA THR A 9 -2.54 8.10 11.62
C THR A 9 -1.21 8.86 11.72
N VAL A 10 -1.27 10.18 11.89
CA VAL A 10 -0.08 11.01 12.14
C VAL A 10 0.70 10.49 13.35
N LYS A 11 -0.01 10.09 14.42
CA LYS A 11 0.59 9.51 15.62
C LYS A 11 1.44 8.27 15.31
N GLN A 12 0.99 7.38 14.42
CA GLN A 12 1.74 6.19 14.02
C GLN A 12 2.99 6.55 13.22
N VAL A 13 2.87 7.48 12.26
CA VAL A 13 4.01 7.96 11.47
C VAL A 13 5.07 8.58 12.36
N LEU A 14 4.67 9.49 13.26
CA LEU A 14 5.61 10.17 14.16
C LEU A 14 6.26 9.20 15.16
N ALA A 15 5.51 8.25 15.70
CA ALA A 15 6.06 7.26 16.61
C ALA A 15 7.04 6.31 15.90
N PHE A 16 6.73 5.90 14.68
CA PHE A 16 7.65 5.09 13.89
C PHE A 16 8.92 5.86 13.53
N HIS A 17 8.78 7.10 13.04
CA HIS A 17 9.91 7.96 12.70
C HIS A 17 10.80 8.26 13.90
N ALA A 18 10.24 8.42 15.11
CA ALA A 18 11.03 8.61 16.32
C ALA A 18 11.92 7.39 16.66
N LEU A 19 11.49 6.18 16.31
CA LEU A 19 12.26 4.95 16.48
C LEU A 19 13.23 4.72 15.30
N TYR A 20 12.82 5.10 14.10
CA TYR A 20 13.53 4.84 12.84
C TYR A 20 13.66 6.12 11.99
N PRO A 21 14.46 7.12 12.43
CA PRO A 21 14.58 8.39 11.70
C PRO A 21 15.19 8.20 10.30
N GLU A 22 16.07 7.22 10.14
CA GLU A 22 16.74 6.89 8.87
C GLU A 22 15.86 6.06 7.93
N TRP A 23 14.74 5.49 8.41
CA TRP A 23 13.81 4.71 7.59
C TRP A 23 12.41 5.34 7.57
N PRO A 24 12.27 6.58 7.09
CA PRO A 24 10.97 7.23 7.03
C PRO A 24 9.97 6.40 6.20
N LEU A 25 8.70 6.49 6.56
CA LEU A 25 7.64 5.73 5.90
C LEU A 25 7.27 6.37 4.57
N ASN A 26 6.89 5.55 3.59
CA ASN A 26 6.11 6.03 2.45
C ASN A 26 4.63 5.96 2.83
N VAL A 27 3.87 6.99 2.49
CA VAL A 27 2.49 7.17 2.92
C VAL A 27 1.61 7.38 1.70
N LEU A 28 0.51 6.63 1.63
CA LEU A 28 -0.58 6.90 0.70
C LEU A 28 -1.74 7.51 1.48
N LEU A 29 -2.21 8.68 1.05
CA LEU A 29 -3.48 9.26 1.51
C LEU A 29 -4.55 9.02 0.46
N SER A 30 -5.81 8.97 0.87
CA SER A 30 -6.94 8.76 -0.03
C SER A 30 -7.91 9.93 0.09
N TYR A 31 -8.21 10.58 -1.02
CA TYR A 31 -9.11 11.73 -1.08
C TYR A 31 -10.51 11.41 -0.55
N ALA A 32 -11.00 10.19 -0.82
CA ALA A 32 -12.35 9.77 -0.46
C ALA A 32 -12.60 9.55 1.04
N ILE A 33 -11.60 9.72 1.89
CA ILE A 33 -11.72 9.56 3.34
C ILE A 33 -11.25 10.80 4.10
N GLU A 34 -11.86 11.04 5.25
CA GLU A 34 -11.46 12.14 6.11
C GLU A 34 -10.10 11.84 6.75
N GLN A 35 -9.12 12.70 6.46
CA GLN A 35 -7.76 12.59 6.97
C GLN A 35 -7.19 13.98 7.30
N HIS A 36 -6.20 14.02 8.17
CA HIS A 36 -5.48 15.24 8.54
C HIS A 36 -4.47 15.65 7.46
N PHE A 37 -4.94 15.96 6.23
CA PHE A 37 -4.09 16.24 5.07
C PHE A 37 -2.97 17.25 5.36
N GLN A 38 -3.30 18.39 5.99
CA GLN A 38 -2.33 19.43 6.32
C GLN A 38 -1.20 18.93 7.23
N GLU A 39 -1.48 18.00 8.15
CA GLU A 39 -0.47 17.44 9.04
C GLU A 39 0.57 16.63 8.25
N PHE A 40 0.14 15.84 7.26
CA PHE A 40 1.05 15.07 6.39
C PHE A 40 1.77 15.96 5.36
N GLN A 41 1.05 16.90 4.76
CA GLN A 41 1.53 17.74 3.66
C GLN A 41 2.54 18.79 4.13
N GLU A 42 2.33 19.39 5.31
CA GLU A 42 3.10 20.56 5.76
C GLU A 42 3.82 20.30 7.09
N LEU A 43 3.08 19.97 8.14
CA LEU A 43 3.62 19.97 9.50
C LEU A 43 4.63 18.84 9.75
N HIS A 44 4.37 17.66 9.19
CA HIS A 44 5.15 16.44 9.42
C HIS A 44 5.73 15.84 8.13
N ARG A 45 5.75 16.59 7.02
CA ARG A 45 6.27 16.10 5.73
C ARG A 45 7.70 15.57 5.81
N LYS A 46 8.53 16.16 6.69
CA LYS A 46 9.94 15.74 6.92
C LYS A 46 10.08 14.37 7.58
N SER A 47 9.03 13.85 8.21
CA SER A 47 9.01 12.53 8.82
C SER A 47 8.53 11.44 7.86
N ILE A 48 8.24 11.81 6.61
CA ILE A 48 7.69 10.96 5.54
C ILE A 48 8.69 10.95 4.39
N CYS A 49 8.94 9.78 3.83
CA CYS A 49 9.83 9.62 2.69
C CYS A 49 9.09 10.06 1.43
N SER A 50 8.16 9.22 0.98
CA SER A 50 7.26 9.46 -0.13
C SER A 50 5.83 9.71 0.36
N LEU A 51 5.12 10.67 -0.23
CA LEU A 51 3.72 10.98 0.04
C LEU A 51 2.94 10.96 -1.28
N ILE A 52 1.95 10.08 -1.41
CA ILE A 52 1.17 9.90 -2.64
C ILE A 52 -0.34 10.01 -2.37
N LEU A 53 -1.12 10.33 -3.39
CA LEU A 53 -2.57 10.54 -3.26
C LEU A 53 -3.38 9.61 -4.17
N ASP A 54 -4.15 8.74 -3.55
CA ASP A 54 -5.23 7.98 -4.19
C ASP A 54 -6.52 8.81 -4.26
N SER A 55 -7.25 8.70 -5.37
CA SER A 55 -8.59 9.29 -5.55
C SER A 55 -9.62 8.67 -4.59
N GLY A 56 -9.37 7.41 -4.16
CA GLY A 56 -10.26 6.66 -3.28
C GLY A 56 -11.45 6.04 -4.00
N ALA A 57 -11.38 5.88 -5.32
CA ALA A 57 -12.38 5.20 -6.15
C ALA A 57 -12.83 3.86 -5.55
N TYR A 58 -11.89 3.06 -5.04
CA TYR A 58 -12.19 1.77 -4.41
C TYR A 58 -13.13 1.91 -3.21
N THR A 59 -12.83 2.85 -2.30
CA THR A 59 -13.65 3.10 -1.10
C THR A 59 -15.05 3.56 -1.49
N LEU A 60 -15.16 4.42 -2.50
CA LEU A 60 -16.43 4.94 -2.99
C LEU A 60 -17.29 3.83 -3.60
N ASN A 61 -16.70 2.96 -4.42
CA ASN A 61 -17.37 1.82 -5.04
C ASN A 61 -17.85 0.76 -4.03
N LYS A 62 -17.18 0.64 -2.88
CA LYS A 62 -17.57 -0.28 -1.80
C LYS A 62 -18.55 0.34 -0.79
N SER A 63 -18.59 1.66 -0.67
CA SER A 63 -19.56 2.35 0.17
C SER A 63 -20.98 2.26 -0.44
N SER A 64 -22.04 2.17 0.37
CA SER A 64 -23.40 2.20 -0.17
C SER A 64 -23.58 3.48 -0.98
N TRP A 65 -23.89 3.35 -2.27
CA TRP A 65 -23.97 4.38 -3.33
C TRP A 65 -24.75 5.67 -2.99
N THR A 66 -25.40 5.77 -1.83
CA THR A 66 -26.19 6.91 -1.37
C THR A 66 -25.38 8.14 -0.92
N LYS A 67 -24.04 8.06 -0.82
CA LYS A 67 -23.18 9.17 -0.37
C LYS A 67 -22.17 9.69 -1.40
N ARG A 68 -22.21 9.22 -2.66
CA ARG A 68 -21.28 9.70 -3.68
C ARG A 68 -21.54 11.18 -3.98
N PRO A 69 -20.53 12.07 -3.87
CA PRO A 69 -20.68 13.46 -4.29
C PRO A 69 -21.10 13.53 -5.76
N LYS A 70 -22.05 14.41 -6.08
CA LYS A 70 -22.58 14.54 -7.46
C LYS A 70 -21.54 14.99 -8.49
N ASP A 71 -20.46 15.62 -8.04
CA ASP A 71 -19.42 16.20 -8.90
C ASP A 71 -18.03 15.85 -8.32
N ILE A 72 -17.79 14.55 -8.17
CA ILE A 72 -16.60 14.06 -7.49
C ILE A 72 -15.33 14.31 -8.30
N LEU A 73 -15.37 14.20 -9.63
CA LEU A 73 -14.23 14.49 -10.51
C LEU A 73 -13.77 15.93 -10.31
N ARG A 74 -14.69 16.89 -10.37
CA ARG A 74 -14.37 18.30 -10.12
C ARG A 74 -13.91 18.56 -8.69
N GLY A 75 -14.54 17.90 -7.71
CA GLY A 75 -14.11 18.00 -6.32
C GLY A 75 -12.67 17.52 -6.12
N TYR A 76 -12.30 16.42 -6.78
CA TYR A 76 -10.96 15.87 -6.76
C TYR A 76 -9.96 16.74 -7.52
N ALA A 77 -10.34 17.26 -8.71
CA ALA A 77 -9.53 18.19 -9.50
C ALA A 77 -9.22 19.46 -8.70
N ASN A 78 -10.24 20.10 -8.10
CA ASN A 78 -10.05 21.29 -7.27
C ASN A 78 -9.13 21.01 -6.08
N PHE A 79 -9.32 19.87 -5.39
CA PHE A 79 -8.43 19.50 -4.29
C PHE A 79 -6.98 19.32 -4.76
N SER A 80 -6.80 18.63 -5.88
CA SER A 80 -5.49 18.33 -6.46
C SER A 80 -4.80 19.59 -6.95
N GLU A 81 -5.52 20.57 -7.52
CA GLU A 81 -4.97 21.87 -7.93
C GLU A 81 -4.23 22.58 -6.78
N PHE A 82 -4.77 22.53 -5.56
CA PHE A 82 -4.14 23.18 -4.41
C PHE A 82 -3.11 22.32 -3.67
N SER A 83 -3.14 21.01 -3.88
CA SER A 83 -2.39 20.06 -3.03
C SER A 83 -1.39 19.17 -3.75
N SER A 84 -1.45 19.03 -5.08
CA SER A 84 -0.58 18.17 -5.89
C SER A 84 0.91 18.37 -5.60
N LYS A 85 1.33 19.62 -5.41
CA LYS A 85 2.71 20.01 -5.04
C LYS A 85 3.28 19.35 -3.77
N TYR A 86 2.43 18.78 -2.90
CA TYR A 86 2.86 18.09 -1.68
C TYR A 86 3.04 16.58 -1.88
N TYR A 87 2.54 16.06 -3.00
CA TYR A 87 2.59 14.65 -3.34
C TYR A 87 3.66 14.41 -4.39
N ASP A 88 4.31 13.26 -4.30
CA ASP A 88 5.29 12.85 -5.31
C ASP A 88 4.59 12.44 -6.61
N PHE A 89 3.37 11.91 -6.50
CA PHE A 89 2.41 11.71 -7.59
C PHE A 89 0.99 11.50 -7.04
N ILE A 90 0.00 11.73 -7.89
CA ILE A 90 -1.43 11.52 -7.60
C ILE A 90 -1.98 10.52 -8.61
N PHE A 91 -3.01 9.74 -8.26
CA PHE A 91 -3.63 8.81 -9.19
C PHE A 91 -4.89 9.38 -9.82
N ASN A 92 -5.26 8.88 -10.99
CA ASN A 92 -6.54 9.17 -11.62
C ASN A 92 -7.74 8.79 -10.72
N LEU A 93 -8.89 9.41 -10.96
CA LEU A 93 -10.18 8.92 -10.51
C LEU A 93 -10.62 7.74 -11.39
N ASP A 94 -10.13 6.55 -11.07
CA ASP A 94 -10.33 5.29 -11.78
C ASP A 94 -11.64 4.58 -11.40
N GLU A 95 -12.77 5.28 -11.48
CA GLU A 95 -14.02 4.83 -10.85
C GLU A 95 -14.73 3.63 -11.48
N ASP A 96 -14.43 3.26 -12.73
CA ASP A 96 -15.04 2.11 -13.40
C ASP A 96 -14.06 0.95 -13.51
N PHE A 97 -14.27 -0.10 -12.68
CA PHE A 97 -13.43 -1.29 -12.63
C PHE A 97 -13.88 -2.42 -13.57
N THR A 98 -14.88 -2.18 -14.43
CA THR A 98 -15.39 -3.20 -15.35
C THR A 98 -14.49 -3.36 -16.57
N LEU A 99 -14.67 -4.45 -17.33
CA LEU A 99 -13.97 -4.68 -18.60
C LEU A 99 -14.20 -3.57 -19.66
N HIS A 100 -15.20 -2.69 -19.46
CA HIS A 100 -15.52 -1.57 -20.34
C HIS A 100 -15.25 -0.20 -19.70
N GLY A 101 -14.62 -0.17 -18.53
CA GLY A 101 -14.37 1.06 -17.77
C GLY A 101 -13.30 1.98 -18.35
N TYR A 102 -12.51 1.50 -19.32
CA TYR A 102 -11.41 2.26 -19.93
C TYR A 102 -11.86 3.66 -20.39
N ASP A 103 -12.96 3.77 -21.15
CA ASP A 103 -13.38 5.06 -21.69
C ASP A 103 -13.80 6.05 -20.58
N VAL A 104 -14.41 5.56 -19.51
CA VAL A 104 -14.81 6.39 -18.35
C VAL A 104 -13.58 6.88 -17.59
N ASN A 105 -12.65 5.97 -17.28
CA ASN A 105 -11.44 6.33 -16.55
C ASN A 105 -10.53 7.23 -17.41
N MET A 106 -10.50 7.02 -18.73
CA MET A 106 -9.73 7.85 -19.64
C MET A 106 -10.33 9.24 -19.81
N PHE A 107 -11.66 9.37 -19.80
CA PHE A 107 -12.30 10.67 -19.73
C PHE A 107 -11.86 11.44 -18.48
N ASN A 108 -11.86 10.79 -17.31
CA ASN A 108 -11.38 11.40 -16.06
C ASN A 108 -9.89 11.77 -16.14
N GLN A 109 -9.06 10.91 -16.74
CA GLN A 109 -7.63 11.17 -16.97
C GLN A 109 -7.43 12.46 -17.76
N ILE A 110 -8.09 12.57 -18.91
CA ILE A 110 -7.98 13.72 -19.82
C ILE A 110 -8.49 15.00 -19.15
N GLU A 111 -9.63 14.96 -18.46
CA GLU A 111 -10.17 16.14 -17.77
C GLU A 111 -9.22 16.67 -16.69
N LEU A 112 -8.52 15.78 -15.97
CA LEU A 112 -7.52 16.17 -14.97
C LEU A 112 -6.25 16.73 -15.64
N GLU A 113 -5.78 16.12 -16.74
CA GLU A 113 -4.65 16.62 -17.53
C GLU A 113 -4.93 18.00 -18.14
N GLU A 114 -6.13 18.21 -18.69
CA GLU A 114 -6.57 19.51 -19.22
C GLU A 114 -6.67 20.59 -18.12
N ALA A 115 -6.83 20.17 -16.85
CA ALA A 115 -6.73 21.04 -15.68
C ALA A 115 -5.29 21.32 -15.22
N ASN A 116 -4.27 20.93 -16.01
CA ASN A 116 -2.84 21.02 -15.69
C ASN A 116 -2.42 20.20 -14.46
N LEU A 117 -3.11 19.09 -14.21
CA LEU A 117 -2.66 18.06 -13.28
C LEU A 117 -1.90 16.98 -14.05
N ASP A 118 -1.15 16.15 -13.32
CA ASP A 118 -0.40 15.03 -13.88
C ASP A 118 -0.74 13.74 -13.12
N PRO A 119 -1.98 13.22 -13.24
CA PRO A 119 -2.38 12.02 -12.54
C PRO A 119 -1.82 10.77 -13.22
N VAL A 120 -1.43 9.80 -12.41
CA VAL A 120 -1.00 8.47 -12.86
C VAL A 120 -2.23 7.69 -13.36
N PRO A 121 -2.25 7.23 -14.62
CA PRO A 121 -3.34 6.41 -15.14
C PRO A 121 -3.35 5.03 -14.49
N VAL A 122 -4.53 4.39 -14.44
CA VAL A 122 -4.73 3.09 -13.78
C VAL A 122 -5.26 2.06 -14.78
N VAL A 123 -4.55 0.94 -14.90
CA VAL A 123 -4.94 -0.22 -15.70
C VAL A 123 -5.92 -1.09 -14.92
N HIS A 124 -7.08 -1.40 -15.52
CA HIS A 124 -8.06 -2.34 -14.98
C HIS A 124 -8.22 -3.61 -15.81
N ASN A 125 -7.77 -3.63 -17.07
CA ASN A 125 -7.83 -4.82 -17.91
C ASN A 125 -6.44 -5.27 -18.35
N LEU A 126 -6.04 -6.48 -17.94
CA LEU A 126 -4.76 -7.10 -18.31
C LEU A 126 -4.84 -7.99 -19.57
N ASP A 127 -6.05 -8.14 -20.13
CA ASP A 127 -6.36 -9.07 -21.22
C ASP A 127 -6.62 -8.39 -22.57
N ASN A 128 -6.82 -7.07 -22.60
CA ASN A 128 -6.99 -6.29 -23.83
C ASN A 128 -5.74 -5.42 -24.12
N ASP A 129 -5.92 -4.45 -25.01
CA ASP A 129 -4.91 -3.48 -25.44
C ASP A 129 -4.74 -2.28 -24.49
N GLU A 130 -5.42 -2.24 -23.34
CA GLU A 130 -5.33 -1.12 -22.38
C GLU A 130 -3.88 -0.85 -21.92
N PRO A 131 -3.05 -1.84 -21.57
CA PRO A 131 -1.65 -1.59 -21.24
C PRO A 131 -0.85 -1.00 -22.41
N ASP A 132 -1.08 -1.51 -23.63
CA ASP A 132 -0.38 -1.06 -24.83
C ASP A 132 -0.75 0.39 -25.17
N ARG A 133 -2.02 0.80 -24.95
CA ARG A 133 -2.44 2.19 -25.12
C ARG A 133 -1.70 3.14 -24.19
N PHE A 134 -1.49 2.78 -22.92
CA PHE A 134 -0.73 3.63 -22.00
C PHE A 134 0.76 3.71 -22.37
N ILE A 135 1.33 2.66 -22.95
CA ILE A 135 2.68 2.69 -23.54
C ILE A 135 2.71 3.69 -24.69
N ASP A 136 1.76 3.59 -25.63
CA ASP A 136 1.69 4.45 -26.82
C ASP A 136 1.48 5.94 -26.47
N LEU A 137 0.82 6.22 -25.33
CA LEU A 137 0.61 7.57 -24.82
C LEU A 137 1.83 8.16 -24.10
N GLY A 138 2.84 7.34 -23.79
CA GLY A 138 4.13 7.81 -23.28
C GLY A 138 4.13 8.19 -21.80
N TYR A 139 3.32 7.55 -20.96
CA TYR A 139 3.37 7.75 -19.51
C TYR A 139 4.61 7.11 -18.89
N ASP A 140 5.30 7.83 -18.00
CA ASP A 140 6.48 7.32 -17.29
C ASP A 140 6.13 6.42 -16.09
N LEU A 141 4.89 6.53 -15.59
CA LEU A 141 4.37 5.79 -14.46
C LEU A 141 2.92 5.40 -14.73
N VAL A 142 2.62 4.11 -14.54
CA VAL A 142 1.26 3.56 -14.67
C VAL A 142 0.94 2.76 -13.42
N ALA A 143 -0.29 2.85 -12.95
CA ALA A 143 -0.79 2.01 -11.86
C ALA A 143 -1.55 0.79 -12.39
N ILE A 144 -1.57 -0.31 -11.63
CA ILE A 144 -2.42 -1.46 -11.90
C ILE A 144 -3.40 -1.61 -10.75
N GLY A 145 -4.67 -1.34 -11.05
CA GLY A 145 -5.78 -1.34 -10.11
C GLY A 145 -6.44 -2.70 -9.93
N GLN A 146 -7.67 -2.71 -9.42
CA GLN A 146 -8.50 -3.92 -9.36
C GLN A 146 -8.92 -4.34 -10.77
N CYS A 147 -8.61 -5.58 -11.16
CA CYS A 147 -9.02 -6.15 -12.43
C CYS A 147 -10.18 -7.14 -12.25
N GLU A 148 -11.14 -7.12 -13.17
CA GLU A 148 -12.16 -8.17 -13.28
C GLU A 148 -11.47 -9.52 -13.58
N GLY A 149 -11.81 -10.57 -12.82
CA GLY A 149 -11.09 -11.86 -12.88
C GLY A 149 -9.76 -11.90 -12.12
N GLY A 150 -9.39 -10.81 -11.41
CA GLY A 150 -8.22 -10.73 -10.56
C GLY A 150 -6.91 -10.51 -11.33
N ARG A 151 -5.78 -10.60 -10.62
CA ARG A 151 -4.43 -10.34 -11.15
C ARG A 151 -3.57 -11.60 -11.07
N PRO A 152 -3.86 -12.65 -11.87
CA PRO A 152 -3.07 -13.87 -11.82
C PRO A 152 -1.62 -13.60 -12.23
N PHE A 153 -0.66 -14.19 -11.51
CA PHE A 153 0.78 -13.92 -11.63
C PHE A 153 1.27 -13.88 -13.08
N LYS A 154 0.86 -14.84 -13.92
CA LYS A 154 1.28 -14.91 -15.33
C LYS A 154 0.82 -13.70 -16.16
N LYS A 155 -0.42 -13.25 -15.98
CA LYS A 155 -0.96 -12.10 -16.74
C LYS A 155 -0.34 -10.79 -16.23
N LEU A 156 -0.31 -10.63 -14.91
CA LEU A 156 0.32 -9.48 -14.28
C LEU A 156 1.79 -9.36 -14.68
N GLY A 157 2.54 -10.46 -14.60
CA GLY A 157 3.96 -10.48 -14.96
C GLY A 157 4.22 -10.11 -16.42
N ARG A 158 3.38 -10.57 -17.36
CA ARG A 158 3.45 -10.15 -18.77
C ARG A 158 3.32 -8.63 -18.91
N VAL A 159 2.29 -8.05 -18.28
CA VAL A 159 2.01 -6.60 -18.39
C VAL A 159 3.10 -5.77 -17.69
N VAL A 160 3.49 -6.16 -16.48
CA VAL A 160 4.53 -5.46 -15.71
C VAL A 160 5.88 -5.50 -16.41
N ASN A 161 6.27 -6.65 -17.00
CA ASN A 161 7.51 -6.74 -17.75
C ASN A 161 7.45 -5.91 -19.04
N ASN A 162 6.30 -5.88 -19.73
CA ASN A 162 6.13 -5.02 -20.92
C ASN A 162 6.31 -3.53 -20.57
N PHE A 163 5.72 -3.07 -19.47
CA PHE A 163 5.96 -1.71 -18.98
C PHE A 163 7.43 -1.47 -18.66
N HIS A 164 8.07 -2.39 -17.92
CA HIS A 164 9.47 -2.27 -17.55
C HIS A 164 10.42 -2.22 -18.77
N GLU A 165 10.17 -3.05 -19.80
CA GLU A 165 10.94 -3.05 -21.06
C GLU A 165 10.80 -1.73 -21.85
N ASN A 166 9.70 -1.00 -21.62
CA ASN A 166 9.46 0.33 -22.17
C ASN A 166 9.89 1.47 -21.22
N ASN A 167 10.64 1.16 -20.14
CA ASN A 167 11.07 2.09 -19.10
C ASN A 167 9.94 2.77 -18.31
N ILE A 168 8.76 2.15 -18.27
CA ILE A 168 7.61 2.65 -17.53
C ILE A 168 7.60 2.04 -16.13
N LYS A 169 7.53 2.89 -15.11
CA LYS A 169 7.42 2.47 -13.70
C LYS A 169 6.00 1.96 -13.44
N VAL A 170 5.88 0.94 -12.58
CA VAL A 170 4.58 0.38 -12.21
C VAL A 170 4.29 0.58 -10.72
N HIS A 171 3.14 1.20 -10.41
CA HIS A 171 2.52 1.14 -9.09
C HIS A 171 1.49 0.02 -9.02
N LEU A 172 1.55 -0.86 -8.01
CA LEU A 172 0.59 -1.96 -7.87
C LEU A 172 -0.33 -1.77 -6.67
N PHE A 173 -1.63 -1.57 -6.93
CA PHE A 173 -2.61 -1.27 -5.89
C PHE A 173 -2.98 -2.50 -5.05
N GLY A 174 -2.80 -2.37 -3.73
CA GLY A 174 -3.35 -3.29 -2.73
C GLY A 174 -2.86 -4.73 -2.83
N VAL A 175 -1.70 -4.98 -3.45
CA VAL A 175 -1.06 -6.30 -3.55
C VAL A 175 0.20 -6.28 -2.69
N THR A 176 0.30 -7.22 -1.76
CA THR A 176 1.43 -7.32 -0.81
C THR A 176 1.96 -8.74 -0.66
N GLU A 177 1.68 -9.59 -1.64
CA GLU A 177 2.20 -10.93 -1.74
C GLU A 177 3.71 -10.87 -2.03
N ILE A 178 4.53 -11.28 -1.06
CA ILE A 178 6.00 -11.23 -1.13
C ILE A 178 6.51 -11.92 -2.40
N GLU A 179 5.96 -13.08 -2.76
CA GLU A 179 6.38 -13.82 -3.95
C GLU A 179 6.23 -13.01 -5.24
N LEU A 180 5.10 -12.30 -5.36
CA LEU A 180 4.75 -11.52 -6.53
C LEU A 180 5.63 -10.29 -6.61
N LEU A 181 5.72 -9.55 -5.50
CA LEU A 181 6.49 -8.33 -5.41
C LEU A 181 7.99 -8.59 -5.55
N ASP A 182 8.51 -9.75 -5.12
CA ASP A 182 9.90 -10.15 -5.33
C ASP A 182 10.22 -10.41 -6.80
N LYS A 183 9.36 -11.16 -7.50
CA LYS A 183 9.66 -11.71 -8.83
C LYS A 183 9.36 -10.76 -9.99
N LEU A 184 8.64 -9.67 -9.75
CA LEU A 184 8.22 -8.73 -10.78
C LEU A 184 8.89 -7.36 -10.59
N PRO A 185 9.22 -6.63 -11.67
CA PRO A 185 9.80 -5.30 -11.60
C PRO A 185 8.74 -4.24 -11.24
N ILE A 186 8.15 -4.39 -10.05
CA ILE A 186 7.22 -3.42 -9.47
C ILE A 186 8.02 -2.27 -8.87
N TRP A 187 7.73 -1.03 -9.28
CA TRP A 187 8.42 0.14 -8.76
C TRP A 187 7.87 0.57 -7.40
N SER A 188 6.55 0.56 -7.25
CA SER A 188 5.91 0.83 -5.96
C SER A 188 4.61 0.06 -5.77
N CYS A 189 4.16 -0.06 -4.52
CA CYS A 189 2.84 -0.60 -4.17
C CYS A 189 2.32 0.09 -2.90
N ASP A 190 1.10 -0.23 -2.52
CA ASP A 190 0.49 0.25 -1.28
C ASP A 190 -0.17 -0.90 -0.49
N SER A 191 -0.46 -0.64 0.78
CA SER A 191 -1.13 -1.59 1.65
C SER A 191 -2.01 -0.91 2.68
N SER A 192 -3.28 -1.32 2.71
CA SER A 192 -4.15 -1.10 3.87
C SER A 192 -4.22 -2.34 4.79
N SER A 193 -3.61 -3.46 4.40
CA SER A 193 -3.64 -4.72 5.13
C SER A 193 -3.07 -4.58 6.53
N TRP A 194 -2.03 -3.76 6.72
CA TRP A 194 -1.46 -3.47 8.04
C TRP A 194 -2.53 -3.07 9.07
N ALA A 195 -3.51 -2.25 8.68
CA ALA A 195 -4.59 -1.80 9.55
C ALA A 195 -5.76 -2.81 9.59
N GLN A 196 -6.06 -3.49 8.49
CA GLN A 196 -7.12 -4.51 8.46
C GLN A 196 -6.79 -5.68 9.39
N TYR A 197 -5.55 -6.17 9.36
CA TYR A 197 -5.09 -7.24 10.25
C TYR A 197 -5.26 -6.84 11.72
N VAL A 198 -4.93 -5.59 12.09
CA VAL A 198 -5.16 -5.09 13.45
C VAL A 198 -6.62 -5.21 13.88
N LYS A 199 -7.58 -4.82 13.01
CA LYS A 199 -9.02 -4.92 13.29
C LYS A 199 -9.47 -6.35 13.57
N TYR A 200 -8.85 -7.32 12.90
CA TYR A 200 -9.12 -8.74 13.13
C TYR A 200 -8.31 -9.35 14.28
N GLY A 201 -7.50 -8.55 14.96
CA GLY A 201 -6.70 -8.94 16.10
C GLY A 201 -5.37 -9.59 15.74
N GLN A 202 -4.86 -9.32 14.54
CA GLN A 202 -3.68 -9.96 13.98
C GLN A 202 -2.48 -9.02 13.96
N VAL A 203 -1.29 -9.61 14.11
CA VAL A 203 0.01 -8.96 13.99
C VAL A 203 0.88 -9.75 13.03
N MET A 204 1.58 -9.07 12.14
CA MET A 204 2.55 -9.66 11.22
C MET A 204 3.96 -9.35 11.72
N TRP A 205 4.87 -10.31 11.60
CA TRP A 205 6.27 -10.11 11.95
C TRP A 205 7.18 -11.02 11.13
N TRP A 206 8.46 -10.64 11.06
CA TRP A 206 9.51 -11.41 10.42
C TRP A 206 10.15 -12.37 11.42
N ASN A 207 9.87 -13.66 11.27
CA ASN A 207 10.46 -14.69 12.11
C ASN A 207 11.77 -15.21 11.52
N SER A 208 12.90 -14.75 12.06
CA SER A 208 14.24 -15.17 11.62
C SER A 208 14.56 -16.65 11.90
N GLU A 209 13.78 -17.32 12.75
CA GLU A 209 13.96 -18.76 13.02
C GLU A 209 13.44 -19.64 11.88
N LEU A 210 12.56 -19.11 11.03
CA LEU A 210 12.10 -19.82 9.85
C LEU A 210 13.22 -19.83 8.80
N VAL A 211 13.67 -21.04 8.44
CA VAL A 211 14.63 -21.28 7.34
C VAL A 211 13.94 -21.17 5.96
N ASP A 212 12.71 -20.65 5.92
CA ASP A 212 11.94 -20.48 4.68
C ASP A 212 12.35 -19.19 3.95
N TRP A 213 12.16 -19.14 2.63
CA TRP A 213 12.41 -17.95 1.82
C TRP A 213 11.42 -16.81 2.13
N ASN A 214 10.29 -17.14 2.77
CA ASN A 214 9.30 -16.21 3.28
C ASN A 214 9.13 -16.35 4.81
N PRO A 215 9.96 -15.66 5.61
CA PRO A 215 9.85 -15.66 7.08
C PRO A 215 8.64 -14.88 7.66
N MET A 216 7.61 -14.59 6.86
CA MET A 216 6.40 -13.91 7.35
C MET A 216 5.55 -14.85 8.21
N GLU A 217 5.24 -14.42 9.43
CA GLU A 217 4.23 -15.06 10.26
C GLU A 217 3.13 -14.09 10.69
N VAL A 218 1.93 -14.64 10.88
CA VAL A 218 0.76 -13.92 11.37
C VAL A 218 0.38 -14.49 12.74
N LEU A 219 0.45 -13.65 13.76
CA LEU A 219 -0.01 -13.95 15.11
C LEU A 219 -1.40 -13.41 15.35
N TYR A 220 -2.27 -14.24 15.89
CA TYR A 220 -3.60 -13.88 16.31
C TYR A 220 -3.66 -13.67 17.83
N PHE A 221 -4.16 -12.50 18.22
CA PHE A 221 -4.42 -12.12 19.60
C PHE A 221 -5.93 -12.08 19.85
N PRO A 222 -6.53 -13.22 20.27
CA PRO A 222 -7.96 -13.32 20.50
C PRO A 222 -8.46 -12.43 21.64
N LYS A 223 -9.79 -12.29 21.75
CA LYS A 223 -10.40 -11.59 22.89
C LYS A 223 -10.27 -12.39 24.18
N ARG A 224 -10.28 -13.73 24.08
CA ARG A 224 -10.08 -14.66 25.19
C ARG A 224 -8.96 -15.63 24.82
N GLN A 225 -8.09 -15.97 25.77
CA GLN A 225 -6.92 -16.81 25.50
C GLN A 225 -7.26 -18.16 24.84
N VAL A 226 -8.40 -18.74 25.24
CA VAL A 226 -8.91 -20.04 24.76
C VAL A 226 -9.52 -20.00 23.34
N GLU A 227 -9.66 -18.83 22.72
CA GLU A 227 -10.22 -18.73 21.37
C GLU A 227 -9.12 -19.02 20.33
N HIS A 228 -9.36 -20.00 19.47
CA HIS A 228 -8.49 -20.30 18.34
C HIS A 228 -9.26 -20.06 17.04
N ASP A 229 -8.63 -19.34 16.12
CA ASP A 229 -9.13 -19.16 14.76
C ASP A 229 -7.95 -19.30 13.81
N ALA A 230 -7.76 -20.51 13.28
CA ALA A 230 -6.65 -20.81 12.38
C ALA A 230 -6.69 -19.98 11.08
N SER A 231 -7.85 -19.41 10.71
CA SER A 231 -7.94 -18.49 9.57
C SER A 231 -7.28 -17.13 9.84
N ARG A 232 -7.01 -16.82 11.12
CA ARG A 232 -6.40 -15.56 11.55
C ARG A 232 -4.91 -15.67 11.87
N GLY A 233 -4.33 -16.86 11.73
CA GLY A 233 -2.92 -17.13 12.05
C GLY A 233 -2.73 -17.87 13.37
N SER A 234 -1.48 -17.97 13.81
CA SER A 234 -1.10 -18.71 15.02
C SER A 234 -1.58 -17.98 16.27
N ASN A 235 -2.26 -18.68 17.18
CA ASN A 235 -2.65 -18.08 18.46
C ASN A 235 -1.38 -17.79 19.27
N TYR A 236 -1.21 -16.53 19.68
CA TYR A 236 -0.06 -16.07 20.45
C TYR A 236 0.23 -16.91 21.71
N TRP A 237 -0.78 -17.42 22.41
CA TRP A 237 -0.61 -18.13 23.68
C TRP A 237 -0.02 -19.53 23.55
N ASP A 238 -0.22 -20.16 22.39
CA ASP A 238 0.29 -21.51 22.09
C ASP A 238 1.35 -21.48 20.99
N TYR A 239 1.89 -20.29 20.69
CA TYR A 239 2.81 -20.09 19.60
C TYR A 239 4.23 -20.53 19.98
N ILE A 240 4.81 -21.40 19.16
CA ILE A 240 6.11 -22.04 19.45
C ILE A 240 7.28 -21.06 19.49
N TYR A 241 7.17 -19.91 18.82
CA TYR A 241 8.20 -18.87 18.79
C TYR A 241 7.79 -17.62 19.59
N GLN A 242 6.99 -17.79 20.65
CA GLN A 242 6.50 -16.70 21.48
C GLN A 242 7.63 -15.84 22.06
N GLU A 243 8.67 -16.46 22.63
CA GLU A 243 9.80 -15.73 23.23
C GLU A 243 10.58 -14.90 22.18
N GLN A 244 10.72 -15.42 20.96
CA GLN A 244 11.38 -14.73 19.86
C GLN A 244 10.55 -13.54 19.37
N PHE A 245 9.23 -13.70 19.30
CA PHE A 245 8.33 -12.60 18.98
C PHE A 245 8.39 -11.50 20.06
N ASP A 246 8.36 -11.87 21.34
CA ASP A 246 8.44 -10.93 22.46
C ASP A 246 9.76 -10.15 22.43
N HIS A 247 10.87 -10.86 22.21
CA HIS A 247 12.19 -10.23 22.03
C HIS A 247 12.22 -9.31 20.80
N TYR A 248 11.59 -9.72 19.69
CA TYR A 248 11.52 -8.93 18.47
C TYR A 248 10.79 -7.59 18.70
N ILE A 249 9.63 -7.58 19.37
CA ILE A 249 8.90 -6.32 19.63
C ILE A 249 9.58 -5.46 20.70
N GLU A 250 10.23 -6.07 21.69
CA GLU A 250 11.00 -5.34 22.71
C GLU A 250 12.19 -4.64 22.06
N LYS A 251 12.99 -5.38 21.30
CA LYS A 251 14.20 -4.88 20.65
C LYS A 251 13.90 -3.79 19.62
N ASN A 252 12.89 -4.01 18.77
CA ASN A 252 12.64 -3.14 17.62
C ASN A 252 11.68 -1.99 17.91
N LEU A 253 10.80 -2.12 18.91
CA LEU A 253 9.79 -1.10 19.18
C LEU A 253 9.77 -0.64 20.65
N GLY A 254 10.59 -1.23 21.52
CA GLY A 254 10.55 -0.95 22.96
C GLY A 254 9.21 -1.35 23.59
N LEU A 255 8.54 -2.36 23.03
CA LEU A 255 7.21 -2.80 23.46
C LEU A 255 7.28 -4.13 24.21
N THR A 256 6.31 -4.35 25.08
CA THR A 256 6.01 -5.65 25.68
C THR A 256 4.68 -6.16 25.16
N VAL A 257 4.43 -7.47 25.27
CA VAL A 257 3.16 -8.07 24.84
C VAL A 257 1.94 -7.43 25.53
N ASP A 258 2.07 -6.96 26.77
CA ASP A 258 1.01 -6.27 27.50
C ASP A 258 0.47 -5.05 26.74
N ARG A 259 1.33 -4.34 25.99
CA ARG A 259 0.91 -3.22 25.13
C ARG A 259 0.02 -3.70 23.98
N LEU A 260 0.26 -4.90 23.47
CA LEU A 260 -0.56 -5.51 22.42
C LEU A 260 -1.89 -6.07 22.95
N LEU A 261 -2.07 -6.17 24.27
CA LEU A 261 -3.29 -6.66 24.91
C LEU A 261 -4.14 -5.54 25.54
N GLY A 262 -3.50 -4.43 25.90
CA GLY A 262 -4.11 -3.32 26.63
C GLY A 262 -5.11 -2.45 25.85
N SER A 263 -5.53 -1.35 26.46
CA SER A 263 -6.55 -0.43 25.91
C SER A 263 -6.17 0.20 24.58
N ASN A 264 -4.87 0.42 24.35
CA ASN A 264 -4.32 1.01 23.12
C ASN A 264 -3.78 -0.05 22.14
N LYS A 265 -4.24 -1.31 22.25
CA LYS A 265 -3.73 -2.44 21.45
C LYS A 265 -3.74 -2.19 19.95
N GLU A 266 -4.75 -1.52 19.40
CA GLU A 266 -4.84 -1.27 17.96
C GLU A 266 -3.69 -0.39 17.46
N TYR A 267 -3.34 0.64 18.23
CA TYR A 267 -2.21 1.50 17.94
C TYR A 267 -0.90 0.72 17.95
N TYR A 268 -0.63 -0.06 19.01
CA TYR A 268 0.61 -0.80 19.15
C TYR A 268 0.75 -1.95 18.16
N ARG A 269 -0.32 -2.73 17.93
CA ARG A 269 -0.36 -3.76 16.89
C ARG A 269 -0.15 -3.15 15.50
N GLY A 270 -0.70 -1.96 15.27
CA GLY A 270 -0.45 -1.18 14.06
C GLY A 270 1.02 -0.83 13.86
N LEU A 271 1.73 -0.43 14.92
CA LEU A 271 3.18 -0.18 14.85
C LEU A 271 3.98 -1.44 14.51
N VAL A 272 3.61 -2.60 15.07
CA VAL A 272 4.26 -3.88 14.71
C VAL A 272 4.04 -4.21 13.23
N ASN A 273 2.81 -4.05 12.73
CA ASN A 273 2.52 -4.29 11.31
C ASN A 273 3.23 -3.30 10.39
N ILE A 274 3.33 -2.02 10.78
CA ILE A 274 4.08 -1.01 10.02
C ILE A 274 5.56 -1.40 9.94
N LEU A 275 6.17 -1.84 11.04
CA LEU A 275 7.55 -2.34 11.05
C LEU A 275 7.71 -3.52 10.09
N PHE A 276 6.80 -4.50 10.14
CA PHE A 276 6.81 -5.64 9.23
C PHE A 276 6.81 -5.20 7.75
N PHE A 277 5.91 -4.29 7.37
CA PHE A 277 5.85 -3.78 5.99
C PHE A 277 7.08 -2.96 5.59
N LYS A 278 7.68 -2.22 6.54
CA LYS A 278 8.93 -1.50 6.27
C LYS A 278 10.12 -2.44 6.07
N GLU A 279 10.18 -3.53 6.84
CA GLU A 279 11.18 -4.58 6.63
C GLU A 279 10.96 -5.32 5.31
N MET A 280 9.70 -5.57 4.95
CA MET A 280 9.32 -6.16 3.66
C MET A 280 9.74 -5.30 2.47
N GLU A 281 9.48 -3.99 2.52
CA GLU A 281 9.92 -3.03 1.51
C GLU A 281 11.44 -3.14 1.27
N ARG A 282 12.20 -3.16 2.36
CA ARG A 282 13.67 -3.21 2.31
C ARG A 282 14.17 -4.55 1.81
N TYR A 283 13.60 -5.65 2.29
CA TYR A 283 13.93 -6.99 1.83
C TYR A 283 13.74 -7.13 0.32
N ILE A 284 12.57 -6.73 -0.19
CA ILE A 284 12.26 -6.83 -1.61
C ILE A 284 13.12 -5.87 -2.44
N THR A 285 13.34 -4.65 -1.97
CA THR A 285 14.21 -3.68 -2.65
C THR A 285 15.64 -4.19 -2.79
N GLU A 286 16.18 -4.83 -1.75
CA GLU A 286 17.51 -5.43 -1.82
C GLU A 286 17.54 -6.62 -2.78
N ARG A 287 16.49 -7.43 -2.84
CA ARG A 287 16.40 -8.56 -3.78
C ARG A 287 16.22 -8.12 -5.23
N HIS A 288 15.40 -7.11 -5.48
CA HIS A 288 15.30 -6.44 -6.78
C HIS A 288 16.69 -6.06 -7.29
N LYS A 289 17.49 -5.38 -6.47
CA LYS A 289 18.85 -4.95 -6.84
C LYS A 289 19.84 -6.11 -6.99
N LYS A 290 19.89 -7.03 -6.03
CA LYS A 290 20.97 -8.05 -5.93
C LYS A 290 20.69 -9.35 -6.67
N VAL A 291 19.42 -9.73 -6.79
CA VAL A 291 19.01 -11.04 -7.33
C VAL A 291 18.46 -10.87 -8.74
N HIS A 292 17.55 -9.91 -8.93
CA HIS A 292 16.81 -9.78 -10.19
C HIS A 292 17.38 -8.73 -11.14
N GLY A 293 18.22 -7.81 -10.63
CA GLY A 293 18.76 -6.70 -11.41
C GLY A 293 17.74 -5.61 -11.75
N PHE A 294 16.60 -5.59 -11.06
CA PHE A 294 15.61 -4.53 -11.17
C PHE A 294 16.14 -3.28 -10.47
N ILE A 295 16.52 -2.29 -11.27
CA ILE A 295 17.01 -0.99 -10.81
C ILE A 295 16.02 0.04 -11.30
N PHE A 296 15.51 0.85 -10.37
CA PHE A 296 14.65 1.96 -10.68
C PHE A 296 15.36 3.24 -10.28
N ASP A 297 15.30 4.24 -11.13
CA ASP A 297 15.80 5.58 -10.80
C ASP A 297 15.00 6.15 -9.62
N GLU A 298 15.75 6.69 -8.66
CA GLU A 298 15.24 7.41 -7.47
C GLU A 298 14.55 8.71 -7.86
#